data_AF-A0A937QPW4-F1
#
_entry.id   AF-A0A937QPW4-F1
#
_cell.length_a   1.000
_cell.length_b   1.000
_cell.length_c   1.000
_cell.angle_alpha   90.00
_cell.angle_beta   90.00
_cell.angle_gamma   90.00
#
_symmetry.space_group_name_H-M   'P 1'
#
loop_
_entity.id
_entity.type
_entity.pdbx_description
1 polymer ?
#
loop_
_entity_poly.entity_id
_entity_poly.type
_entity_poly.pdbx_seq_one_letter_code
_entity_poly.pdbx_strand_id
1 'polypeptide(L)'
;MKVVDVHASVNEDLCKGCKTCEMVCPVYAITVGKREKKFKVEINHKRCVGCWNCEQRCPEHAVEMKPCDPYIIGTDVSQFDYNEIEALCRKARFHPKQLVCYCSGSRAEELAAAILSGAKTPDALVLATGVGAGCGIECNQPILRFLESAGLSFERRKQSFQWLGRTITVWEVPSKLKEDFPVFRFEEDRQLFDRIINASVEP
;
A
#
# COMPACT_ATOMS: atom_id res chain seq x y z
N MET A 1 -0.20 -8.83 -9.06
CA MET A 1 0.73 -8.05 -9.92
C MET A 1 0.01 -6.92 -10.63
N LYS A 2 0.62 -5.74 -10.73
CA LYS A 2 0.09 -4.56 -11.41
C LYS A 2 0.84 -4.30 -12.73
N VAL A 3 0.12 -4.05 -13.81
CA VAL A 3 0.69 -3.48 -15.04
C VAL A 3 0.77 -1.96 -14.90
N VAL A 4 1.92 -1.38 -15.22
CA VAL A 4 2.13 0.07 -15.33
C VAL A 4 2.40 0.38 -16.78
N ASP A 5 1.52 1.17 -17.38
CA ASP A 5 1.53 1.59 -18.79
C ASP A 5 1.44 3.12 -18.93
N VAL A 6 1.42 3.84 -17.80
CA VAL A 6 1.38 5.30 -17.75
C VAL A 6 2.30 5.87 -16.68
N HIS A 7 2.90 7.01 -16.98
CA HIS A 7 3.68 7.81 -16.04
C HIS A 7 3.15 9.24 -15.92
N ALA A 8 3.34 9.83 -14.75
CA ALA A 8 3.02 11.22 -14.52
C ALA A 8 3.99 12.14 -15.28
N SER A 9 3.44 13.21 -15.85
CA SER A 9 4.12 14.34 -16.48
C SER A 9 3.54 15.63 -15.91
N VAL A 10 4.31 16.71 -15.90
CA VAL A 10 3.84 18.02 -15.41
C VAL A 10 3.94 19.07 -16.50
N ASN A 11 2.88 19.84 -16.69
CA ASN A 11 2.88 21.08 -17.44
C ASN A 11 3.44 22.20 -16.54
N GLU A 12 4.65 22.67 -16.86
CA GLU A 12 5.34 23.69 -16.07
C GLU A 12 4.69 25.07 -16.14
N ASP A 13 3.90 25.36 -17.18
CA ASP A 13 3.21 26.65 -17.33
C ASP A 13 2.00 26.78 -16.39
N LEU A 14 1.37 25.66 -16.05
CA LEU A 14 0.26 25.60 -15.09
C LEU A 14 0.74 25.37 -13.65
N CYS A 15 1.93 24.81 -13.46
CA CYS A 15 2.41 24.39 -12.16
C CYS A 15 2.83 25.56 -11.27
N LYS A 16 2.13 25.76 -10.15
CA LYS A 16 2.51 26.74 -9.11
C LYS A 16 3.40 26.19 -7.98
N GLY A 17 3.85 24.93 -8.09
CA GLY A 17 4.76 24.32 -7.12
C GLY A 17 4.20 24.11 -5.70
N CYS A 18 2.89 23.87 -5.55
CA CYS A 18 2.22 23.71 -4.25
C CYS A 18 2.58 22.42 -3.48
N LYS A 19 3.35 21.50 -4.10
CA LYS A 19 3.80 20.21 -3.53
C LYS A 19 2.72 19.15 -3.28
N THR A 20 1.46 19.38 -3.65
CA THR A 20 0.40 18.38 -3.46
C THR A 20 0.75 17.04 -4.10
N CYS A 21 1.25 17.03 -5.34
CA CYS A 21 1.66 15.81 -6.06
C CYS A 21 2.77 15.02 -5.34
N GLU A 22 3.73 15.70 -4.71
CA GLU A 22 4.78 15.08 -3.90
C GLU A 22 4.20 14.43 -2.63
N MET A 23 3.33 15.15 -1.91
CA MET A 23 2.76 14.67 -0.64
C MET A 23 1.76 13.51 -0.83
N VAL A 24 1.07 13.44 -1.96
CA VAL A 24 0.12 12.33 -2.27
C VAL A 24 0.79 11.13 -2.92
N CYS A 25 2.06 11.19 -3.31
CA CYS A 25 2.72 10.08 -3.98
C CYS A 25 3.02 8.93 -3.00
N PRO A 26 2.43 7.72 -3.16
CA PRO A 26 2.63 6.62 -2.21
C PRO A 26 4.06 6.06 -2.22
N VAL A 27 4.80 6.33 -3.30
CA VAL A 27 6.14 5.81 -3.58
C VAL A 27 7.19 6.92 -3.66
N TYR A 28 6.82 8.15 -3.31
CA TYR A 28 7.71 9.31 -3.29
C TYR A 28 8.51 9.49 -4.61
N ALA A 29 7.85 9.22 -5.73
CA ALA A 29 8.44 9.35 -7.06
C ALA A 29 8.55 10.81 -7.52
N ILE A 30 7.89 11.75 -6.84
CA ILE A 30 7.81 13.16 -7.22
C ILE A 30 8.53 14.01 -6.18
N THR A 31 9.35 14.95 -6.62
CA THR A 31 10.00 15.95 -5.76
C THR A 31 9.76 17.35 -6.35
N VAL A 32 9.27 18.28 -5.52
CA VAL A 32 9.00 19.66 -5.94
C VAL A 32 10.00 20.59 -5.26
N GLY A 33 10.88 21.16 -6.08
CA GLY A 33 11.93 22.09 -5.69
C GLY A 33 11.74 23.48 -6.28
N LYS A 34 12.65 24.39 -5.90
CA LYS A 34 12.84 25.67 -6.59
C LYS A 34 14.17 25.65 -7.33
N ARG A 35 14.17 26.07 -8.59
CA ARG A 35 15.39 26.29 -9.38
C ARG A 35 15.24 27.60 -10.14
N GLU A 36 16.25 28.46 -10.07
CA GLU A 36 16.31 29.71 -10.88
C GLU A 36 15.04 30.58 -10.76
N LYS A 37 14.51 30.72 -9.53
CA LYS A 37 13.28 31.47 -9.19
C LYS A 37 11.96 30.89 -9.73
N LYS A 38 11.99 29.74 -10.43
CA LYS A 38 10.79 28.97 -10.83
C LYS A 38 10.68 27.69 -10.00
N PHE A 39 9.46 27.16 -9.90
CA PHE A 39 9.26 25.82 -9.34
C PHE A 39 9.62 24.79 -10.38
N LYS A 40 10.26 23.70 -9.95
CA LYS A 40 10.58 22.56 -10.80
C LYS A 40 10.07 21.29 -10.16
N VAL A 41 9.40 20.46 -10.96
CA VAL A 41 8.93 19.15 -10.53
C VAL A 41 9.79 18.09 -11.19
N GLU A 42 10.40 17.24 -10.38
CA GLU A 42 11.19 16.11 -10.86
C GLU A 42 10.44 14.82 -10.55
N ILE A 43 10.30 13.95 -11.55
CA ILE A 43 9.58 12.67 -11.45
C ILE A 43 10.55 11.54 -11.76
N ASN A 44 10.74 10.64 -10.80
CA ASN A 44 11.44 9.39 -10.99
C ASN A 44 10.49 8.35 -11.59
N HIS A 45 10.52 8.22 -12.91
CA HIS A 45 9.70 7.25 -13.66
C HIS A 45 9.95 5.80 -13.28
N LYS A 46 11.15 5.43 -12.80
CA LYS A 46 11.44 4.08 -12.29
C LYS A 46 10.69 3.76 -10.99
N ARG A 47 10.30 4.78 -10.22
CA ARG A 47 9.48 4.63 -9.01
C ARG A 47 8.02 4.94 -9.26
N CYS A 48 7.65 5.58 -10.37
CA CYS A 48 6.27 5.88 -10.66
C CYS A 48 5.49 4.57 -10.83
N VAL A 49 4.38 4.42 -10.14
CA VAL A 49 3.56 3.20 -10.21
C VAL A 49 2.24 3.42 -10.96
N GLY A 50 2.09 4.54 -11.68
CA GLY A 50 0.87 4.84 -12.43
C GLY A 50 -0.41 4.82 -11.57
N CYS A 51 -0.38 5.42 -10.38
CA CYS A 51 -1.51 5.37 -9.42
C CYS A 51 -2.54 6.49 -9.58
N TRP A 52 -2.33 7.43 -10.49
CA TRP A 52 -3.21 8.58 -10.77
C TRP A 52 -3.41 9.59 -9.62
N ASN A 53 -2.98 9.30 -8.39
CA ASN A 53 -3.16 10.19 -7.23
C ASN A 53 -2.63 11.62 -7.45
N CYS A 54 -1.49 11.78 -8.13
CA CYS A 54 -0.91 13.10 -8.35
C CYS A 54 -1.68 13.94 -9.38
N GLU A 55 -2.27 13.28 -10.38
CA GLU A 55 -3.13 13.90 -11.40
C GLU A 55 -4.44 14.36 -10.75
N GLN A 56 -5.15 13.44 -10.10
CA GLN A 56 -6.45 13.68 -9.47
C GLN A 56 -6.43 14.73 -8.34
N ARG A 57 -5.25 14.98 -7.74
CA ARG A 57 -5.10 15.90 -6.61
C ARG A 57 -4.44 17.22 -6.98
N CYS A 58 -4.04 17.40 -8.24
CA CYS A 58 -3.43 18.66 -8.66
C CYS A 58 -4.51 19.77 -8.72
N PRO A 59 -4.44 20.82 -7.89
CA PRO A 59 -5.44 21.88 -7.92
C PRO A 59 -5.38 22.75 -9.18
N GLU A 60 -4.24 22.74 -9.88
CA GLU A 60 -4.04 23.51 -11.12
C GLU A 60 -4.27 22.67 -12.38
N HIS A 61 -4.63 21.39 -12.23
CA HIS A 61 -4.71 20.43 -13.34
C HIS A 61 -3.43 20.39 -14.19
N ALA A 62 -2.27 20.63 -13.56
CA ALA A 62 -0.98 20.71 -14.22
C ALA A 62 -0.31 19.33 -14.40
N VAL A 63 -0.87 18.26 -13.84
CA VAL A 63 -0.31 16.91 -13.91
C VAL A 63 -1.12 16.11 -14.92
N GLU A 64 -0.43 15.40 -15.83
CA GLU A 64 -1.03 14.51 -16.83
C GLU A 64 -0.46 13.10 -16.66
N MET A 65 -1.23 12.08 -17.03
CA MET A 65 -0.74 10.70 -17.13
C MET A 65 -0.53 10.36 -18.60
N LYS A 66 0.73 10.13 -18.98
CA LYS A 66 1.14 9.83 -20.36
C LYS A 66 1.51 8.36 -20.51
N PRO A 67 1.21 7.73 -21.65
CA PRO A 67 1.66 6.36 -21.94
C PRO A 67 3.18 6.20 -21.77
N CYS A 68 3.60 5.04 -21.28
CA CYS A 68 4.99 4.61 -21.22
C CYS A 68 5.12 3.16 -21.70
N ASP A 69 6.36 2.70 -21.89
CA ASP A 69 6.62 1.29 -22.19
C ASP A 69 6.13 0.42 -21.01
N PRO A 70 5.20 -0.52 -21.23
CA PRO A 70 4.57 -1.24 -20.12
C PRO A 70 5.54 -2.14 -19.36
N TYR A 71 5.38 -2.19 -18.04
CA TYR A 71 6.09 -3.12 -17.16
C TYR A 71 5.20 -3.61 -16.01
N ILE A 72 5.60 -4.72 -15.40
CA ILE A 72 4.83 -5.37 -14.33
C ILE A 72 5.53 -5.11 -12.99
N ILE A 73 4.74 -4.73 -11.99
CA ILE A 73 5.12 -4.69 -10.58
C ILE A 73 4.47 -5.89 -9.89
N GLY A 74 5.28 -6.72 -9.27
CA GLY A 74 4.81 -7.88 -8.51
C GLY A 74 5.96 -8.67 -7.93
N THR A 75 5.70 -9.34 -6.82
CA THR A 75 6.65 -10.27 -6.20
C THR A 75 6.31 -11.68 -6.66
N ASP A 76 7.31 -12.39 -7.17
CA ASP A 76 7.17 -13.81 -7.49
C ASP A 76 7.27 -14.65 -6.20
N VAL A 77 6.13 -15.14 -5.76
CA VAL A 77 5.97 -15.92 -4.53
C VAL A 77 6.71 -17.26 -4.60
N SER A 78 6.93 -17.80 -5.81
CA SER A 78 7.58 -19.12 -5.99
C SER A 78 9.06 -19.15 -5.61
N GLN A 79 9.68 -17.97 -5.40
CA GLN A 79 11.09 -17.83 -5.06
C GLN A 79 11.39 -17.96 -3.56
N PHE A 80 10.38 -18.14 -2.72
CA PHE A 80 10.50 -18.12 -1.26
C PHE A 80 9.96 -19.42 -0.64
N ASP A 81 10.41 -19.75 0.56
CA ASP A 81 9.83 -20.85 1.34
C ASP A 81 8.39 -20.49 1.70
N TYR A 82 7.44 -21.28 1.17
CA TYR A 82 6.03 -21.04 1.37
C TYR A 82 5.61 -21.18 2.84
N ASN A 83 6.32 -21.96 3.64
CA ASN A 83 6.05 -22.06 5.08
C ASN A 83 6.34 -20.75 5.80
N GLU A 84 7.39 -20.02 5.40
CA GLU A 84 7.71 -18.70 5.96
C GLU A 84 6.67 -17.66 5.55
N ILE A 85 6.21 -17.71 4.29
CA ILE A 85 5.12 -16.88 3.77
C ILE A 85 3.86 -17.12 4.60
N GLU A 86 3.45 -18.38 4.75
CA GLU A 86 2.25 -18.76 5.47
C GLU A 86 2.32 -18.33 6.95
N ALA A 87 3.46 -18.57 7.61
CA ALA A 87 3.67 -18.16 8.99
C ALA A 87 3.51 -16.64 9.16
N LEU A 88 4.09 -15.84 8.24
CA LEU A 88 3.97 -14.39 8.29
C LEU A 88 2.55 -13.90 8.00
N CYS A 89 1.86 -14.49 7.00
CA CYS A 89 0.46 -14.18 6.71
C CYS A 89 -0.45 -14.45 7.92
N ARG A 90 -0.32 -15.64 8.53
CA ARG A 90 -1.10 -16.03 9.71
C ARG A 90 -0.81 -15.13 10.91
N LYS A 91 0.46 -14.77 11.12
CA LYS A 91 0.86 -13.80 12.16
C LYS A 91 0.22 -12.43 11.94
N ALA A 92 0.14 -11.99 10.68
CA ALA A 92 -0.56 -10.78 10.26
C ALA A 92 -2.09 -10.90 10.27
N ARG A 93 -2.63 -12.08 10.64
CA ARG A 93 -4.07 -12.43 10.64
C ARG A 93 -4.70 -12.34 9.26
N PHE A 94 -4.04 -12.92 8.26
CA PHE A 94 -4.55 -13.11 6.91
C PHE A 94 -4.37 -14.56 6.48
N HIS A 95 -5.33 -15.07 5.71
CA HIS A 95 -5.11 -16.29 4.93
C HIS A 95 -4.17 -15.95 3.75
N PRO A 96 -3.17 -16.77 3.39
CA PRO A 96 -2.19 -16.45 2.33
C PRO A 96 -2.82 -16.07 0.98
N LYS A 97 -3.92 -16.74 0.61
CA LYS A 97 -4.66 -16.49 -0.64
C LYS A 97 -5.67 -15.33 -0.55
N GLN A 98 -5.82 -14.68 0.60
CA GLN A 98 -6.77 -13.59 0.77
C GLN A 98 -6.36 -12.37 -0.07
N LEU A 99 -7.31 -11.77 -0.78
CA LEU A 99 -7.10 -10.52 -1.50
C LEU A 99 -6.84 -9.38 -0.50
N VAL A 100 -5.75 -8.65 -0.70
CA VAL A 100 -5.38 -7.47 0.09
C VAL A 100 -5.50 -6.17 -0.70
N CYS A 101 -5.47 -6.25 -2.04
CA CYS A 101 -5.69 -5.08 -2.89
C CYS A 101 -6.55 -5.45 -4.10
N TYR A 102 -7.78 -4.96 -4.14
CA TYR A 102 -8.68 -5.15 -5.27
C TYR A 102 -8.19 -4.48 -6.55
N CYS A 103 -7.51 -3.33 -6.45
CA CYS A 103 -7.01 -2.59 -7.61
C CYS A 103 -5.92 -3.35 -8.39
N SER A 104 -5.06 -4.11 -7.72
CA SER A 104 -3.98 -4.89 -8.35
C SER A 104 -4.23 -6.40 -8.36
N GLY A 105 -5.36 -6.85 -7.81
CA GLY A 105 -5.66 -8.27 -7.59
C GLY A 105 -4.64 -8.96 -6.66
N SER A 106 -3.92 -8.20 -5.85
CA SER A 106 -2.81 -8.74 -5.05
C SER A 106 -3.30 -9.43 -3.79
N ARG A 107 -2.60 -10.51 -3.41
CA ARG A 107 -2.90 -11.36 -2.26
C ARG A 107 -1.94 -11.14 -1.10
N ALA A 108 -2.32 -11.65 0.07
CA ALA A 108 -1.54 -11.58 1.30
C ALA A 108 -0.15 -12.23 1.17
N GLU A 109 -0.04 -13.32 0.41
CA GLU A 109 1.23 -14.00 0.14
C GLU A 109 2.25 -13.12 -0.62
N GLU A 110 1.81 -12.22 -1.50
CA GLU A 110 2.70 -11.29 -2.20
C GLU A 110 3.31 -10.26 -1.23
N LEU A 111 2.55 -9.79 -0.23
CA LEU A 111 3.08 -8.91 0.82
C LEU A 111 4.10 -9.63 1.70
N ALA A 112 3.81 -10.87 2.10
CA ALA A 112 4.75 -11.67 2.88
C ALA A 112 6.06 -11.91 2.11
N ALA A 113 5.95 -12.37 0.87
CA ALA A 113 7.10 -12.60 0.00
C ALA A 113 7.93 -11.32 -0.21
N ALA A 114 7.30 -10.15 -0.38
CA ALA A 114 8.01 -8.88 -0.50
C ALA A 114 8.77 -8.49 0.77
N ILE A 115 8.23 -8.77 1.96
CA ILE A 115 8.95 -8.54 3.22
C ILE A 115 10.16 -9.49 3.32
N LEU A 116 9.97 -10.77 2.99
CA LEU A 116 11.06 -11.76 2.95
C LEU A 116 12.13 -11.38 1.92
N SER A 117 11.75 -10.73 0.83
CA SER A 117 12.68 -10.17 -0.16
C SER A 117 13.37 -8.87 0.29
N GLY A 118 13.09 -8.37 1.50
CA GLY A 118 13.75 -7.22 2.10
C GLY A 118 12.99 -5.90 2.06
N ALA A 119 11.72 -5.86 1.64
CA ALA A 119 10.90 -4.64 1.72
C ALA A 119 10.57 -4.30 3.18
N LYS A 120 10.97 -3.11 3.64
CA LYS A 120 10.86 -2.71 5.06
C LYS A 120 9.95 -1.51 5.32
N THR A 121 9.42 -0.89 4.28
CA THR A 121 8.58 0.31 4.40
C THR A 121 7.33 0.19 3.52
N PRO A 122 6.26 0.96 3.81
CA PRO A 122 5.05 0.94 2.99
C PRO A 122 5.32 1.23 1.51
N ASP A 123 6.17 2.22 1.19
CA ASP A 123 6.50 2.55 -0.21
C ASP A 123 7.31 1.44 -0.89
N ALA A 124 8.19 0.75 -0.17
CA ALA A 124 8.93 -0.40 -0.69
C ALA A 124 7.98 -1.57 -1.01
N LEU A 125 6.96 -1.81 -0.16
CA LEU A 125 5.95 -2.82 -0.42
C LEU A 125 5.08 -2.49 -1.63
N VAL A 126 4.71 -1.22 -1.80
CA VAL A 126 3.99 -0.75 -3.00
C VAL A 126 4.83 -0.98 -4.26
N LEU A 127 6.13 -0.68 -4.21
CA LEU A 127 7.06 -0.86 -5.33
C LEU A 127 7.36 -2.33 -5.64
N ALA A 128 7.27 -3.22 -4.66
CA ALA A 128 7.50 -4.64 -4.87
C ALA A 128 6.24 -5.37 -5.37
N THR A 129 5.07 -5.04 -4.80
CA THR A 129 3.84 -5.84 -4.98
C THR A 129 2.76 -5.18 -5.82
N GLY A 130 2.80 -3.85 -5.95
CA GLY A 130 1.70 -3.05 -6.50
C GLY A 130 0.54 -2.80 -5.53
N VAL A 131 0.57 -3.40 -4.33
CA VAL A 131 -0.41 -3.13 -3.26
C VAL A 131 -0.27 -1.67 -2.84
N GLY A 132 -1.33 -0.87 -2.97
CA GLY A 132 -1.29 0.57 -2.70
C GLY A 132 -0.86 1.43 -3.90
N ALA A 133 -0.60 0.83 -5.06
CA ALA A 133 -0.36 1.57 -6.31
C ALA A 133 -1.67 2.02 -7.00
N GLY A 134 -2.80 2.05 -6.29
CA GLY A 134 -4.11 2.47 -6.80
C GLY A 134 -4.79 3.42 -5.82
N CYS A 135 -5.99 3.07 -5.35
CA CYS A 135 -6.80 3.91 -4.46
C CYS A 135 -6.17 4.17 -3.09
N GLY A 136 -5.34 3.25 -2.57
CA GLY A 136 -4.71 3.35 -1.25
C GLY A 136 -5.70 3.28 -0.07
N ILE A 137 -6.92 2.79 -0.29
CA ILE A 137 -7.99 2.80 0.73
C ILE A 137 -7.90 1.55 1.61
N GLU A 138 -8.19 0.38 1.04
CA GLU A 138 -8.32 -0.87 1.80
C GLU A 138 -6.96 -1.52 2.12
N CYS A 139 -5.99 -1.33 1.23
CA CYS A 139 -4.72 -2.06 1.26
C CYS A 139 -3.67 -1.50 2.23
N ASN A 140 -3.85 -0.25 2.68
CA ASN A 140 -2.91 0.34 3.64
C ASN A 140 -2.94 -0.40 4.98
N GLN A 141 -4.10 -0.83 5.46
CA GLN A 141 -4.19 -1.58 6.72
C GLN A 141 -3.44 -2.93 6.67
N PRO A 142 -3.64 -3.79 5.65
CA PRO A 142 -2.82 -4.96 5.42
C PRO A 142 -1.31 -4.65 5.41
N ILE A 143 -0.85 -3.65 4.63
CA ILE A 143 0.56 -3.27 4.58
C ILE A 143 1.13 -3.02 5.98
N LEU A 144 0.43 -2.23 6.79
CA LEU A 144 0.86 -1.88 8.15
C LEU A 144 0.92 -3.12 9.06
N ARG A 145 -0.10 -3.98 9.00
CA ARG A 145 -0.15 -5.21 9.81
C ARG A 145 0.95 -6.20 9.44
N PHE A 146 1.26 -6.32 8.15
CA PHE A 146 2.35 -7.17 7.67
C PHE A 146 3.71 -6.67 8.15
N LEU A 147 3.97 -5.35 8.06
CA LEU A 147 5.19 -4.75 8.61
C LEU A 147 5.30 -4.97 10.13
N GLU A 148 4.24 -4.68 10.89
CA GLU A 148 4.19 -4.88 12.35
C GLU A 148 4.44 -6.35 12.71
N SER A 149 3.83 -7.29 11.97
CA SER A 149 4.00 -8.73 12.19
C SER A 149 5.42 -9.21 11.90
N ALA A 150 6.11 -8.55 10.98
CA ALA A 150 7.53 -8.78 10.72
C ALA A 150 8.45 -8.09 11.73
N GLY A 151 7.92 -7.41 12.75
CA GLY A 151 8.70 -6.65 13.73
C GLY A 151 9.26 -5.34 13.17
N LEU A 152 8.71 -4.86 12.05
CA LEU A 152 9.15 -3.64 11.39
C LEU A 152 8.26 -2.48 11.83
N SER A 153 8.89 -1.39 12.23
CA SER A 153 8.24 -0.10 12.43
C SER A 153 8.76 0.90 11.41
N PHE A 154 7.95 1.91 11.10
CA PHE A 154 8.35 3.01 10.24
C PHE A 154 7.79 4.31 10.80
N GLU A 155 8.50 5.40 10.54
CA GLU A 155 7.99 6.73 10.80
C GLU A 155 7.35 7.29 9.53
N ARG A 156 6.11 7.74 9.65
CA ARG A 156 5.44 8.43 8.55
C ARG A 156 6.17 9.74 8.25
N ARG A 157 6.49 9.99 6.97
CA ARG A 157 7.03 11.28 6.54
C ARG A 157 6.08 12.41 6.93
N LYS A 158 6.62 13.46 7.58
CA LYS A 158 5.83 14.62 8.05
C LYS A 158 5.07 15.33 6.92
N GLN A 159 5.68 15.41 5.73
CA GLN A 159 5.10 16.04 4.54
C GLN A 159 4.49 14.96 3.62
N SER A 160 3.54 14.20 4.14
CA SER A 160 2.82 13.17 3.38
C SER A 160 1.33 13.23 3.69
N PHE A 161 0.52 13.16 2.64
CA PHE A 161 -0.93 13.02 2.72
C PHE A 161 -1.36 11.55 2.75
N GLN A 162 -0.42 10.62 2.71
CA GLN A 162 -0.72 9.21 2.92
C GLN A 162 -1.21 8.98 4.35
N TRP A 163 -2.37 8.34 4.47
CA TRP A 163 -2.89 7.88 5.75
C TRP A 163 -2.35 6.48 6.05
N LEU A 164 -1.38 6.45 6.97
CA LEU A 164 -0.71 5.24 7.44
C LEU A 164 -0.95 5.04 8.95
N GLY A 165 -2.20 5.18 9.36
CA GLY A 165 -2.65 4.91 10.72
C GLY A 165 -3.31 3.54 10.81
N ARG A 166 -3.00 2.75 11.82
CA ARG A 166 -3.60 1.42 12.04
C ARG A 166 -5.02 1.56 12.58
N THR A 167 -5.97 0.83 12.00
CA THR A 167 -7.34 0.74 12.52
C THR A 167 -7.49 -0.43 13.49
N ILE A 168 -8.34 -0.28 14.50
CA ILE A 168 -8.67 -1.35 15.43
C ILE A 168 -9.41 -2.46 14.68
N THR A 169 -9.05 -3.70 14.98
CA THR A 169 -9.70 -4.91 14.45
C THR A 169 -10.45 -5.66 15.55
N VAL A 170 -11.25 -6.67 15.18
CA VAL A 170 -12.02 -7.50 16.11
C VAL A 170 -11.16 -8.15 17.21
N TRP A 171 -9.90 -8.45 16.91
CA TRP A 171 -8.93 -9.04 17.85
C TRP A 171 -8.44 -8.04 18.90
N GLU A 172 -8.70 -6.75 18.72
CA GLU A 172 -8.12 -5.66 19.51
C GLU A 172 -9.18 -4.88 20.29
N VAL A 173 -10.46 -5.21 20.10
CA VAL A 173 -11.56 -4.62 20.86
C VAL A 173 -11.42 -5.00 22.33
N PRO A 174 -11.31 -4.03 23.26
CA PRO A 174 -11.24 -4.28 24.71
C PRO A 174 -12.47 -5.03 25.24
N SER A 175 -12.30 -5.94 26.20
CA SER A 175 -13.38 -6.74 26.78
C SER A 175 -14.53 -5.88 27.33
N LYS A 176 -14.22 -4.77 27.99
CA LYS A 176 -15.23 -3.83 28.50
C LYS A 176 -16.15 -3.29 27.41
N LEU A 177 -15.63 -2.96 26.22
CA LEU A 177 -16.48 -2.51 25.10
C LEU A 177 -17.37 -3.63 24.57
N LYS A 178 -16.95 -4.89 24.66
CA LYS A 178 -17.79 -6.02 24.28
C LYS A 178 -18.96 -6.19 25.26
N GLU A 179 -18.72 -5.96 26.55
CA GLU A 179 -19.75 -5.99 27.60
C GLU A 179 -20.71 -4.80 27.50
N ASP A 180 -20.19 -3.59 27.28
CA ASP A 180 -20.99 -2.36 27.18
C ASP A 180 -21.89 -2.34 25.92
N PHE A 181 -21.49 -3.06 24.86
CA PHE A 181 -22.21 -3.10 23.57
C PHE A 181 -22.55 -4.53 23.11
N PRO A 182 -23.45 -5.24 23.81
CA PRO A 182 -23.75 -6.66 23.55
C PRO A 182 -24.51 -6.91 22.23
N VAL A 183 -24.95 -5.87 21.54
CA VAL A 183 -25.59 -5.98 20.22
C VAL A 183 -24.61 -6.41 19.13
N PHE A 184 -23.31 -6.14 19.31
CA PHE A 184 -22.27 -6.53 18.37
C PHE A 184 -21.75 -7.93 18.66
N ARG A 185 -21.58 -8.74 17.61
CA ARG A 185 -21.16 -10.14 17.69
C ARG A 185 -19.65 -10.30 17.59
N PHE A 186 -18.92 -9.52 18.40
CA PHE A 186 -17.45 -9.45 18.29
C PHE A 186 -16.77 -10.81 18.45
N GLU A 187 -17.32 -11.69 19.28
CA GLU A 187 -16.70 -12.99 19.54
C GLU A 187 -16.98 -13.99 18.41
N GLU A 188 -18.21 -14.03 17.89
CA GLU A 188 -18.57 -14.84 16.74
C GLU A 188 -17.82 -14.38 15.48
N ASP A 189 -17.69 -13.07 15.28
CA ASP A 189 -16.90 -12.49 14.19
C ASP A 189 -15.43 -12.90 14.33
N ARG A 190 -14.86 -12.79 15.53
CA ARG A 190 -13.48 -13.22 15.80
C ARG A 190 -13.29 -14.71 15.46
N GLN A 191 -14.19 -15.57 15.91
CA GLN A 191 -14.15 -17.00 15.62
C GLN A 191 -14.28 -17.30 14.12
N LEU A 192 -15.14 -16.57 13.41
CA LEU A 192 -15.27 -16.68 11.96
C LEU A 192 -13.95 -16.29 11.26
N PHE A 193 -13.37 -15.15 11.60
CA PHE A 193 -12.11 -14.71 11.01
C PHE A 193 -10.96 -15.66 11.36
N ASP A 194 -10.87 -16.15 12.59
CA ASP A 194 -9.87 -17.15 12.99
C ASP A 194 -10.02 -18.44 12.17
N ARG A 195 -11.24 -18.89 11.86
CA ARG A 195 -11.47 -20.03 10.96
C ARG A 195 -11.02 -19.75 9.53
N ILE A 196 -11.32 -18.56 9.00
CA ILE A 196 -10.91 -18.17 7.63
C ILE A 196 -9.39 -18.11 7.52
N ILE A 197 -8.73 -17.46 8.49
CA ILE A 197 -7.27 -17.36 8.53
C ILE A 197 -6.68 -18.75 8.54
N ASN A 198 -7.18 -19.65 9.39
CA ASN A 198 -6.66 -21.00 9.62
C ASN A 198 -7.13 -22.07 8.62
N ALA A 199 -7.87 -21.68 7.58
CA ALA A 199 -8.23 -22.60 6.52
C ALA A 199 -6.98 -23.16 5.81
N SER A 200 -7.13 -24.35 5.22
CA SER A 200 -6.10 -24.98 4.41
C SER A 200 -5.81 -24.15 3.17
N VAL A 201 -4.52 -24.01 2.86
CA VAL A 201 -4.10 -23.42 1.60
C VAL A 201 -4.20 -24.51 0.53
N GLU A 202 -5.29 -24.51 -0.24
CA GLU A 202 -5.36 -25.35 -1.44
C GLU A 202 -4.44 -24.78 -2.53
N PRO A 203 -3.73 -25.63 -3.30
CA PRO A 203 -2.85 -25.22 -4.40
C PRO A 203 -3.54 -24.40 -5.49
#